data_AF-A0A852K5I3-F1
#
_entry.id   AF-A0A852K5I3-F1
#
_cell.length_a   1.000
_cell.length_b   1.000
_cell.length_c   1.000
_cell.angle_alpha   90.00
_cell.angle_beta   90.00
_cell.angle_gamma   90.00
#
_symmetry.space_group_name_H-M   'P 1'
#
loop_
_entity.id
_entity.type
_entity.pdbx_description
1 polymer ?
#
loop_
_entity_poly.entity_id
_entity_poly.type
_entity_poly.pdbx_seq_one_letter_code
_entity_poly.pdbx_strand_id
1 'polypeptide(L)'
;WKPVADYIDQQFEQYFRDESGLNRKNIQDNRVHCCIYFISPFGHGLRPLDVEFMRALHQRVNIVPVLAKADTLTPAEVERMKNKVR
;
A
#
# COMPACT_ATOMS: atom_id res chain seq x y z
N TRP A 1 0.04 4.12 -10.26
CA TRP A 1 0.41 2.84 -9.61
C TRP A 1 1.64 2.21 -10.24
N LYS A 2 1.82 2.23 -11.57
CA LYS A 2 2.96 1.58 -12.26
C LYS A 2 4.34 1.82 -11.60
N PRO A 3 4.78 3.07 -11.33
CA PRO A 3 6.11 3.27 -10.74
C PRO A 3 6.27 2.65 -9.34
N VAL A 4 5.18 2.60 -8.56
CA VAL A 4 5.18 1.99 -7.22
C VAL A 4 5.21 0.47 -7.33
N ALA A 5 4.45 -0.11 -8.27
CA ALA A 5 4.47 -1.55 -8.53
C ALA A 5 5.85 -1.99 -9.04
N ASP A 6 6.43 -1.25 -9.98
CA ASP A 6 7.75 -1.54 -10.55
C ASP A 6 8.84 -1.49 -9.47
N TYR A 7 8.76 -0.52 -8.55
CA TYR A 7 9.68 -0.44 -7.41
C TYR A 7 9.58 -1.66 -6.50
N ILE A 8 8.36 -2.10 -6.16
CA ILE A 8 8.14 -3.28 -5.33
C ILE A 8 8.68 -4.53 -6.03
N ASP A 9 8.38 -4.70 -7.32
CA ASP A 9 8.85 -5.83 -8.13
C ASP A 9 10.40 -5.83 -8.21
N GLN A 10 11.04 -4.67 -8.32
CA GLN A 10 12.50 -4.54 -8.27
C GLN A 10 13.10 -4.96 -6.93
N GLN A 11 12.47 -4.58 -5.79
CA GLN A 11 12.95 -5.02 -4.47
C GLN A 11 12.83 -6.53 -4.29
N PHE A 12 11.74 -7.14 -4.79
CA PHE A 12 11.57 -8.58 -4.79
C PHE A 12 12.64 -9.29 -5.64
N GLU A 13 12.91 -8.78 -6.84
CA GLU A 13 13.93 -9.35 -7.73
C GLU A 13 15.34 -9.24 -7.14
N GLN A 14 15.66 -8.10 -6.51
CA GLN A 14 16.93 -7.91 -5.82
C GLN A 14 17.11 -8.95 -4.70
N TYR A 15 16.11 -9.08 -3.84
CA TYR A 15 16.13 -10.08 -2.77
C TYR A 15 16.28 -11.51 -3.32
N PHE A 16 15.55 -11.84 -4.39
CA PHE A 16 15.63 -13.16 -5.03
C PHE A 16 17.02 -13.45 -5.60
N ARG A 17 17.69 -12.45 -6.21
CA ARG A 17 19.07 -12.57 -6.70
C ARG A 17 20.06 -12.80 -5.56
N ASP A 18 19.90 -12.07 -4.46
CA ASP A 18 20.78 -12.17 -3.30
C ASP A 18 20.62 -13.52 -2.57
N GLU A 19 19.40 -14.06 -2.51
CA GLU A 19 19.10 -15.40 -1.97
C GLU A 19 19.64 -16.54 -2.86
N SER A 20 19.55 -16.35 -4.18
CA SER A 20 20.04 -17.32 -5.19
C SER A 20 21.56 -17.31 -5.35
N GLY A 21 22.24 -16.26 -4.86
CA GLY A 21 23.69 -16.10 -4.96
C GLY A 21 24.50 -17.06 -4.09
N LEU A 22 25.80 -17.17 -4.39
CA LEU A 22 26.75 -18.03 -3.68
C LEU A 22 27.13 -17.48 -2.28
N ASN A 23 27.05 -16.16 -2.07
CA ASN A 23 27.42 -15.49 -0.82
C ASN A 23 26.17 -15.08 -0.01
N ARG A 24 25.61 -16.03 0.74
CA ARG A 24 24.38 -15.84 1.55
C ARG A 24 24.59 -15.18 2.93
N LYS A 25 25.78 -14.64 3.22
CA LYS A 25 26.07 -14.03 4.53
C LYS A 25 25.69 -12.55 4.49
N ASN A 26 24.79 -12.13 5.41
CA ASN A 26 24.22 -10.77 5.53
C ASN A 26 23.30 -10.31 4.37
N ILE A 27 22.31 -11.12 3.97
CA ILE A 27 21.25 -10.64 3.07
C ILE A 27 20.41 -9.57 3.80
N GLN A 28 20.33 -8.37 3.24
CA GLN A 28 19.46 -7.30 3.75
C GLN A 28 18.10 -7.39 3.05
N ASP A 29 17.03 -7.51 3.83
CA ASP A 29 15.66 -7.54 3.31
C ASP A 29 15.14 -6.12 3.08
N ASN A 30 15.23 -5.65 1.83
CA ASN A 30 14.72 -4.36 1.39
C ASN A 30 13.31 -4.44 0.78
N ARG A 31 12.64 -5.59 0.86
CA ARG A 31 11.29 -5.76 0.30
C ARG A 31 10.30 -4.86 1.04
N VAL A 32 9.27 -4.42 0.31
CA VAL A 32 8.19 -3.63 0.91
C VAL A 32 7.22 -4.59 1.62
N HIS A 33 7.27 -4.65 2.95
CA HIS A 33 6.39 -5.54 3.73
C HIS A 33 4.96 -5.01 3.86
N CYS A 34 4.80 -3.68 3.85
CA CYS A 34 3.52 -3.00 4.04
C CYS A 34 3.46 -1.68 3.28
N CYS A 35 2.30 -1.38 2.68
CA CYS A 35 2.00 -0.12 2.01
C CYS A 35 0.87 0.60 2.78
N ILE A 36 1.18 1.75 3.37
CA ILE A 36 0.17 2.60 4.01
C ILE A 36 -0.49 3.45 2.93
N TYR A 37 -1.76 3.19 2.66
CA TYR A 37 -2.49 3.85 1.59
C TYR A 37 -3.39 4.96 2.16
N PHE A 38 -3.10 6.20 1.80
CA PHE A 38 -3.82 7.37 2.28
C PHE A 38 -5.06 7.63 1.45
N ILE A 39 -6.23 7.43 2.06
CA ILE A 39 -7.53 7.74 1.47
C ILE A 39 -7.87 9.19 1.82
N SER A 40 -8.27 9.97 0.81
CA SER A 40 -8.73 11.35 1.01
C SER A 40 -9.96 11.38 1.93
N PRO A 41 -10.01 12.26 2.96
CA PRO A 41 -11.21 12.43 3.79
C PRO A 41 -12.32 13.17 3.03
N PHE A 42 -11.95 13.89 1.97
CA PHE A 42 -12.87 14.61 1.12
C PHE A 42 -13.40 13.64 0.05
N GLY A 43 -14.64 13.18 0.23
CA GLY A 43 -15.30 12.30 -0.72
C GLY A 43 -16.43 11.48 -0.11
N HIS A 44 -17.37 11.04 -0.94
CA HIS A 44 -18.46 10.18 -0.51
C HIS A 44 -18.09 8.68 -0.49
N GLY A 45 -16.86 8.32 -0.86
CA GLY A 45 -16.35 6.94 -0.95
C GLY A 45 -14.97 6.87 -1.60
N LEU A 46 -14.54 5.67 -1.99
CA LEU A 46 -13.29 5.44 -2.72
C LEU A 46 -13.37 5.98 -4.15
N ARG A 47 -12.32 6.66 -4.61
CA ARG A 47 -12.25 7.09 -6.01
C ARG A 47 -11.91 5.89 -6.88
N PRO A 48 -12.39 5.84 -8.15
CA PRO A 48 -12.03 4.75 -9.06
C PRO A 48 -10.52 4.55 -9.20
N LEU A 49 -9.75 5.64 -9.20
CA LEU A 49 -8.28 5.60 -9.19
C LEU A 49 -7.71 4.87 -7.96
N ASP A 50 -8.29 5.09 -6.78
CA ASP A 50 -7.83 4.46 -5.54
C ASP A 50 -8.13 2.96 -5.60
N VAL A 51 -9.28 2.56 -6.14
CA VAL A 51 -9.66 1.16 -6.36
C VAL A 51 -8.70 0.48 -7.34
N GLU A 52 -8.40 1.09 -8.48
CA GLU A 52 -7.45 0.53 -9.45
C GLU A 52 -6.04 0.40 -8.86
N PHE A 53 -5.59 1.40 -8.11
CA PHE A 53 -4.29 1.39 -7.44
C PHE A 53 -4.21 0.25 -6.43
N MET A 54 -5.19 0.15 -5.52
CA MET A 54 -5.23 -0.92 -4.52
C MET A 54 -5.34 -2.29 -5.18
N ARG A 55 -6.16 -2.45 -6.22
CA ARG A 55 -6.32 -3.72 -6.94
C ARG A 55 -5.01 -4.17 -7.60
N ALA A 56 -4.22 -3.25 -8.13
CA ALA A 56 -2.93 -3.58 -8.75
C ALA A 56 -1.85 -3.97 -7.72
N LEU A 57 -1.91 -3.42 -6.51
CA LEU A 57 -0.88 -3.59 -5.48
C LEU A 57 -1.19 -4.65 -4.43
N HIS A 58 -2.47 -5.01 -4.23
CA HIS A 58 -2.86 -5.93 -3.15
C HIS A 58 -2.23 -7.33 -3.29
N GLN A 59 -1.85 -7.73 -4.51
CA GLN A 59 -1.22 -9.02 -4.77
C GLN A 59 0.28 -9.03 -4.45
N ARG A 60 0.91 -7.85 -4.37
CA ARG A 60 2.35 -7.70 -4.19
C ARG A 60 2.72 -7.32 -2.76
N VAL A 61 1.90 -6.49 -2.11
CA VAL A 61 2.20 -5.94 -0.78
C VAL A 61 0.93 -5.86 0.06
N ASN A 62 1.08 -6.01 1.37
CA ASN A 62 0.00 -5.80 2.33
C ASN A 62 -0.37 -4.32 2.36
N ILE A 63 -1.61 -3.99 2.03
CA ILE A 63 -2.08 -2.60 2.02
C ILE A 63 -2.85 -2.32 3.31
N VAL A 64 -2.47 -1.25 4.01
CA VAL A 64 -3.19 -0.72 5.17
C VAL A 64 -3.83 0.61 4.78
N PRO A 65 -5.15 0.66 4.54
CA PRO A 65 -5.85 1.89 4.23
C PRO A 65 -5.96 2.78 5.47
N VAL A 66 -5.57 4.04 5.34
CA VAL A 66 -5.61 5.06 6.40
C VAL A 66 -6.36 6.29 5.88
N LEU A 67 -7.32 6.78 6.67
CA LEU A 67 -7.98 8.04 6.38
C LEU A 67 -7.01 9.19 6.63
N ALA A 68 -6.63 9.91 5.57
CA ALA A 68 -5.77 11.08 5.66
C ALA A 68 -6.52 12.24 6.32
N LYS A 69 -5.81 13.12 7.04
CA LYS A 69 -6.35 14.33 7.67
C LYS A 69 -7.68 14.09 8.40
N ALA A 70 -7.72 13.08 9.26
CA ALA A 70 -8.94 12.71 10.00
C ALA A 70 -9.42 13.82 10.96
N ASP A 71 -8.56 14.80 11.28
CA ASP A 71 -8.88 16.02 12.03
C ASP A 71 -9.91 16.92 11.32
N THR A 72 -10.05 16.80 10.00
CA THR A 72 -11.03 17.59 9.25
C THR A 72 -12.44 17.00 9.27
N LEU A 73 -12.63 15.82 9.87
CA LEU A 73 -13.90 15.09 9.90
C LEU A 73 -14.45 15.02 11.33
N THR A 74 -15.77 15.12 11.47
CA THR A 74 -16.43 14.84 12.75
C THR A 74 -16.39 13.33 13.05
N PRO A 75 -16.48 12.91 14.34
CA PRO A 75 -16.48 11.48 14.68
C PRO A 75 -17.55 10.67 13.96
N ALA A 76 -18.73 11.25 13.74
CA ALA A 76 -19.82 10.62 13.00
C ALA A 76 -19.50 10.44 11.51
N GLU A 77 -18.82 11.39 10.88
CA GLU A 77 -18.38 11.29 9.49
C GLU A 77 -17.26 10.26 9.31
N VAL A 78 -16.32 10.20 10.26
CA VAL A 78 -15.27 9.18 10.29
C VAL A 78 -15.88 7.78 10.32
N GLU A 79 -16.86 7.55 11.18
CA GLU A 79 -17.54 6.25 11.28
C GLU A 79 -18.28 5.91 9.99
N ARG A 80 -19.02 6.86 9.41
CA ARG A 80 -19.68 6.68 8.10
C ARG A 80 -18.68 6.35 7.01
N MET A 81 -17.51 7.00 6.99
CA MET A 81 -16.50 6.76 5.98
C MET A 81 -15.83 5.40 6.15
N LYS A 82 -15.52 5.00 7.39
CA LYS A 82 -15.01 3.65 7.70
C LYS A 82 -15.99 2.56 7.26
N ASN A 83 -17.29 2.74 7.49
CA ASN A 83 -18.32 1.79 7.07
C ASN A 83 -18.49 1.69 5.55
N LYS A 84 -18.12 2.73 4.79
CA LYS A 84 -18.15 2.69 3.32
C LYS A 84 -16.90 2.07 2.69
N VAL A 85 -15.76 2.12 3.40
CA VAL A 85 -14.48 1.60 2.91
C VAL A 85 -14.30 0.12 3.28
N ARG A 86 -14.95 -0.33 4.36
CA ARG A 86 -14.98 -1.73 4.81
C ARG A 86 -15.87 -2.59 3.91
#